data_AF-A0A9D6YQM3-F1
#
_entry.id   AF-A0A9D6YQM3-F1
#
_cell.length_a   1.000
_cell.length_b   1.000
_cell.length_c   1.000
_cell.angle_alpha   90.00
_cell.angle_beta   90.00
_cell.angle_gamma   90.00
#
_symmetry.space_group_name_H-M   'P 1'
#
loop_
_entity.id
_entity.type
_entity.pdbx_description
1 polymer ?
#
loop_
_entity_poly.entity_id
_entity_poly.type
_entity_poly.pdbx_seq_one_letter_code
_entity_poly.pdbx_strand_id
1 'polypeptide(L)'
;LLGGEVFETQEANPMIGFRGASRYAHPAYREGFALECAAMTRVRDEMGLTNVKLMIPFCRRIEEAEKVTSLMRELGLERGKDGLEIYVMCEIPNNVMLIDQFSKHFDGFSIGSNDLTQLTLGVDRDSEIVAFDFDERDEGVKEIIRLAVEGAKRNGRHCGICGQAPSDYPEIAEFLVRLGIDSISLNPDTVLQTTRRIVDLEKRLGREPRQTD
;
A
#
# COMPACT_ATOMS: atom_id res chain seq x y z
N LEU A 1 9.01 21.03 -6.10
CA LEU A 1 9.72 21.69 -4.98
C LEU A 1 10.57 22.84 -5.53
N LEU A 2 10.97 23.82 -4.71
CA LEU A 2 11.92 24.86 -5.15
C LEU A 2 13.19 24.19 -5.70
N GLY A 3 13.60 24.54 -6.91
CA GLY A 3 14.76 23.95 -7.60
C GLY A 3 14.51 22.58 -8.26
N GLY A 4 13.28 22.05 -8.25
CA GLY A 4 12.98 20.72 -8.79
C GLY A 4 12.83 20.65 -10.31
N GLU A 5 12.52 21.76 -10.98
CA GLU A 5 12.18 21.78 -12.43
C GLU A 5 13.29 21.22 -13.32
N VAL A 6 14.56 21.37 -12.93
CA VAL A 6 15.70 20.82 -13.69
C VAL A 6 15.91 19.32 -13.48
N PHE A 7 15.27 18.73 -12.46
CA PHE A 7 15.37 17.30 -12.12
C PHE A 7 14.10 16.51 -12.48
N GLU A 8 12.96 17.19 -12.66
CA GLU A 8 11.66 16.56 -12.97
C GLU A 8 11.27 16.86 -14.41
N THR A 9 11.41 15.87 -15.30
CA THR A 9 10.96 15.98 -16.68
C THR A 9 9.44 15.99 -16.77
N GLN A 10 8.86 16.81 -17.66
CA GLN A 10 7.43 16.72 -17.94
C GLN A 10 7.09 15.40 -18.62
N GLU A 11 6.10 14.70 -18.07
CA GLU A 11 5.58 13.44 -18.61
C GLU A 11 4.15 13.66 -19.12
N ALA A 12 3.80 13.03 -20.24
CA ALA A 12 2.44 13.11 -20.77
C ALA A 12 1.39 12.45 -19.85
N ASN A 13 1.80 11.44 -19.06
CA ASN A 13 0.93 10.72 -18.13
C ASN A 13 1.64 10.50 -16.77
N PRO A 14 1.73 11.53 -15.91
CA PRO A 14 2.49 11.46 -14.65
C PRO A 14 2.02 10.34 -13.70
N MET A 15 0.72 9.98 -13.74
CA MET A 15 0.16 8.92 -12.90
C MET A 15 0.78 7.55 -13.17
N ILE A 16 1.26 7.28 -14.38
CA ILE A 16 1.95 6.04 -14.76
C ILE A 16 3.44 6.26 -15.06
N GLY A 17 3.97 7.43 -14.71
CA GLY A 17 5.32 7.90 -15.05
C GLY A 17 6.42 7.58 -14.02
N PHE A 18 7.40 8.46 -13.88
CA PHE A 18 8.62 8.25 -13.09
C PHE A 18 8.38 8.44 -11.57
N ARG A 19 7.84 7.40 -10.93
CA ARG A 19 7.45 7.39 -9.50
C ARG A 19 7.60 6.02 -8.82
N GLY A 20 7.61 6.05 -7.48
CA GLY A 20 7.68 4.89 -6.60
C GLY A 20 8.95 4.06 -6.77
N ALA A 21 8.83 2.73 -6.65
CA ALA A 21 9.97 1.81 -6.66
C ALA A 21 10.93 2.01 -7.84
N SER A 22 10.41 2.26 -9.05
CA SER A 22 11.24 2.49 -10.23
C SER A 22 12.12 3.72 -10.09
N ARG A 23 11.61 4.80 -9.48
CA ARG A 23 12.35 6.03 -9.22
C ARG A 23 13.43 5.83 -8.16
N TYR A 24 13.12 5.12 -7.08
CA TYR A 24 14.06 4.89 -5.96
C TYR A 24 15.35 4.18 -6.39
N ALA A 25 15.23 3.17 -7.26
CA ALA A 25 16.39 2.43 -7.75
C ALA A 25 17.08 3.06 -8.97
N HIS A 26 16.50 4.13 -9.55
CA HIS A 26 17.03 4.74 -10.77
C HIS A 26 18.23 5.65 -10.48
N PRO A 27 19.31 5.63 -11.30
CA PRO A 27 20.49 6.48 -11.10
C PRO A 27 20.18 7.97 -10.93
N ALA A 28 19.15 8.47 -11.61
CA ALA A 28 18.74 9.88 -11.54
C ALA A 28 18.19 10.32 -10.17
N TYR A 29 17.76 9.39 -9.30
CA TYR A 29 17.17 9.72 -7.99
C TYR A 29 17.71 8.87 -6.83
N ARG A 30 18.59 7.90 -7.10
CA ARG A 30 19.14 6.97 -6.10
C ARG A 30 19.71 7.69 -4.86
N GLU A 31 20.38 8.83 -5.05
CA GLU A 31 20.92 9.63 -3.94
C GLU A 31 19.84 10.25 -3.06
N GLY A 32 18.73 10.70 -3.67
CA GLY A 32 17.57 11.20 -2.92
C GLY A 32 16.94 10.10 -2.07
N PHE A 33 16.77 8.90 -2.62
CA PHE A 33 16.28 7.75 -1.87
C PHE A 33 17.26 7.30 -0.75
N ALA A 34 18.57 7.44 -0.96
CA ALA A 34 19.56 7.17 0.08
C ALA A 34 19.41 8.10 1.30
N LEU A 35 19.05 9.37 1.08
CA LEU A 35 18.75 10.31 2.17
C LEU A 35 17.47 9.90 2.94
N GLU A 36 16.42 9.46 2.25
CA GLU A 36 15.21 8.92 2.89
C GLU A 36 15.53 7.68 3.74
N CYS A 37 16.35 6.77 3.22
CA CYS A 37 16.79 5.58 3.95
C CYS A 37 17.60 5.96 5.20
N ALA A 38 18.56 6.87 5.08
CA ALA A 38 19.36 7.33 6.22
C ALA A 38 18.50 7.97 7.32
N ALA A 39 17.47 8.73 6.95
CA ALA A 39 16.51 9.28 7.90
C ALA A 39 15.73 8.17 8.63
N MET A 40 15.31 7.12 7.93
CA MET A 40 14.59 6.00 8.54
C MET A 40 15.49 5.13 9.43
N THR A 41 16.74 4.92 9.06
CA THR A 41 17.75 4.28 9.92
C THR A 41 17.90 5.06 11.22
N ARG A 42 18.02 6.39 11.16
CA ARG A 42 18.08 7.23 12.35
C ARG A 42 16.83 7.09 13.24
N VAL A 43 15.64 7.10 12.65
CA VAL A 43 14.38 6.96 13.39
C VAL A 43 14.32 5.63 14.15
N ARG A 44 14.72 4.53 13.52
CA ARG A 44 14.64 3.20 14.16
C ARG A 44 15.79 2.96 15.12
N ASP A 45 17.03 3.22 14.69
CA ASP A 45 18.23 2.75 15.37
C ASP A 45 18.73 3.76 16.42
N GLU A 46 18.65 5.06 16.14
CA GLU A 46 19.10 6.09 17.09
C GLU A 46 17.96 6.56 18.01
N MET A 47 16.75 6.75 17.49
CA MET A 47 15.61 7.20 18.29
C MET A 47 14.87 6.03 18.98
N GLY A 48 15.16 4.79 18.60
CA GLY A 48 14.55 3.59 19.19
C GLY A 48 13.10 3.33 18.78
N LEU A 49 12.61 3.96 17.70
CA LEU A 49 11.22 3.83 17.24
C LEU A 49 11.06 2.58 16.35
N THR A 50 11.27 1.41 16.94
CA THR A 50 11.28 0.11 16.22
C THR A 50 9.93 -0.32 15.70
N ASN A 51 8.84 0.30 16.16
CA ASN A 51 7.47 0.10 15.68
C ASN A 51 7.21 0.68 14.28
N VAL A 52 8.14 1.47 13.73
CA VAL A 52 8.04 2.01 12.38
C VAL A 52 8.31 0.90 11.35
N LYS A 53 7.29 0.62 10.55
CA LYS A 53 7.38 -0.22 9.34
C LYS A 53 7.59 0.66 8.11
N LEU A 54 8.31 0.16 7.12
CA LEU A 54 8.54 0.89 5.86
C LEU A 54 7.66 0.33 4.77
N MET A 55 7.12 1.18 3.89
CA MET A 55 6.23 0.76 2.81
C MET A 55 6.71 1.32 1.48
N ILE A 56 6.82 0.47 0.47
CA ILE A 56 7.24 0.85 -0.87
C ILE A 56 6.01 1.09 -1.76
N PRO A 57 5.79 2.32 -2.25
CA PRO A 57 4.75 2.61 -3.23
C PRO A 57 5.17 2.28 -4.67
N PHE A 58 4.17 2.10 -5.50
CA PHE A 58 4.19 2.01 -6.96
C PHE A 58 5.21 1.00 -7.51
N CYS A 59 5.27 -0.17 -6.89
CA CYS A 59 6.17 -1.26 -7.28
C CYS A 59 5.53 -2.14 -8.36
N ARG A 60 5.87 -1.92 -9.63
CA ARG A 60 5.15 -2.51 -10.77
C ARG A 60 5.49 -3.97 -11.00
N ARG A 61 6.74 -4.35 -10.79
CA ARG A 61 7.29 -5.66 -11.17
C ARG A 61 8.13 -6.27 -10.05
N ILE A 62 8.34 -7.58 -10.13
CA ILE A 62 9.18 -8.31 -9.18
C ILE A 62 10.63 -7.80 -9.24
N GLU A 63 11.13 -7.46 -10.43
CA GLU A 63 12.47 -6.91 -10.59
C GLU A 63 12.61 -5.53 -9.93
N GLU A 64 11.53 -4.73 -9.87
CA GLU A 64 11.54 -3.46 -9.12
C GLU A 64 11.60 -3.73 -7.61
N ALA A 65 10.84 -4.72 -7.12
CA ALA A 65 10.86 -5.14 -5.72
C ALA A 65 12.25 -5.64 -5.30
N GLU A 66 12.90 -6.46 -6.13
CA GLU A 66 14.26 -6.94 -5.88
C GLU A 66 15.26 -5.80 -5.83
N LYS A 67 15.21 -4.87 -6.79
CA LYS A 67 16.14 -3.73 -6.85
C LYS A 67 15.99 -2.81 -5.65
N VAL A 68 14.76 -2.40 -5.32
CA VAL A 68 14.53 -1.45 -4.22
C VAL A 68 14.87 -2.07 -2.86
N THR A 69 14.49 -3.33 -2.61
CA THR A 69 14.82 -4.01 -1.35
C THR A 69 16.30 -4.32 -1.21
N SER A 70 17.00 -4.62 -2.32
CA SER A 70 18.46 -4.77 -2.30
C SER A 70 19.16 -3.44 -2.02
N LEU A 71 18.71 -2.34 -2.65
CA LEU A 71 19.23 -1.01 -2.38
C LEU A 71 19.00 -0.58 -0.92
N MET A 72 17.81 -0.82 -0.37
CA MET A 72 17.54 -0.56 1.05
C MET A 72 18.49 -1.33 1.96
N ARG A 73 18.76 -2.61 1.66
CA ARG A 73 19.74 -3.42 2.40
C ARG A 73 21.15 -2.83 2.33
N GLU A 74 21.61 -2.44 1.14
CA GLU A 74 22.90 -1.75 0.96
C GLU A 74 22.99 -0.45 1.78
N LEU A 75 21.86 0.23 1.98
CA LEU A 75 21.74 1.46 2.76
C LEU A 75 21.44 1.22 4.25
N GLY A 76 21.51 -0.03 4.73
CA GLY A 76 21.38 -0.39 6.14
C GLY A 76 19.97 -0.78 6.61
N LEU A 77 18.97 -0.73 5.73
CA LEU A 77 17.59 -1.11 6.01
C LEU A 77 17.31 -2.53 5.47
N GLU A 78 17.71 -3.54 6.24
CA GLU A 78 17.53 -4.94 5.88
C GLU A 78 16.27 -5.54 6.51
N ARG A 79 15.39 -6.11 5.67
CA ARG A 79 14.20 -6.80 6.12
C ARG A 79 14.53 -7.91 7.13
N GLY A 80 13.82 -7.92 8.26
CA GLY A 80 13.99 -8.86 9.36
C GLY A 80 15.12 -8.50 10.34
N LYS A 81 16.07 -7.65 9.94
CA LYS A 81 17.11 -7.16 10.85
C LYS A 81 16.48 -6.18 11.85
N ASP A 82 16.74 -6.39 13.14
CA ASP A 82 16.19 -5.58 14.23
C ASP A 82 14.66 -5.41 14.14
N GLY A 83 13.97 -6.46 13.68
CA GLY A 83 12.52 -6.48 13.51
C GLY A 83 11.98 -5.55 12.42
N LEU A 84 12.82 -5.07 11.49
CA LEU A 84 12.35 -4.22 10.40
C LEU A 84 11.44 -5.01 9.45
N GLU A 85 10.19 -4.59 9.36
CA GLU A 85 9.26 -5.07 8.35
C GLU A 85 9.19 -4.09 7.17
N ILE A 86 9.17 -4.64 5.95
CA ILE A 86 9.02 -3.89 4.72
C ILE A 86 7.76 -4.35 4.00
N TYR A 87 6.82 -3.42 3.84
CA TYR A 87 5.54 -3.63 3.17
C TYR A 87 5.60 -3.09 1.73
N VAL A 88 4.65 -3.51 0.91
CA VAL A 88 4.41 -2.91 -0.40
C VAL A 88 2.98 -2.39 -0.47
N MET A 89 2.80 -1.23 -1.09
CA MET A 89 1.47 -0.74 -1.41
C MET A 89 0.93 -1.54 -2.61
N CYS A 90 -0.14 -2.29 -2.38
CA CYS A 90 -0.80 -3.13 -3.38
C CYS A 90 -1.80 -2.28 -4.16
N GLU A 91 -1.28 -1.54 -5.14
CA GLU A 91 -2.01 -0.48 -5.84
C GLU A 91 -2.00 -0.63 -7.36
N ILE A 92 -1.23 -1.61 -7.87
CA ILE A 92 -1.13 -1.90 -9.29
C ILE A 92 -1.75 -3.27 -9.54
N PRO A 93 -2.57 -3.48 -10.58
CA PRO A 93 -3.18 -4.79 -10.85
C PRO A 93 -2.16 -5.94 -10.91
N ASN A 94 -0.94 -5.68 -11.38
CA ASN A 94 0.13 -6.67 -11.39
C ASN A 94 0.59 -7.10 -9.98
N ASN A 95 0.46 -6.25 -8.95
CA ASN A 95 0.70 -6.64 -7.56
C ASN A 95 -0.27 -7.75 -7.13
N VAL A 96 -1.53 -7.64 -7.53
CA VAL A 96 -2.57 -8.60 -7.20
C VAL A 96 -2.37 -9.91 -7.97
N MET A 97 -2.08 -9.80 -9.27
CA MET A 97 -1.86 -10.98 -10.13
C MET A 97 -0.63 -11.80 -9.72
N LEU A 98 0.43 -11.14 -9.22
CA LEU A 98 1.68 -11.78 -8.82
C LEU A 98 1.93 -11.70 -7.32
N ILE A 99 0.87 -11.64 -6.51
CA ILE A 99 0.96 -11.42 -5.07
C ILE A 99 1.79 -12.51 -4.35
N ASP A 100 1.79 -13.74 -4.85
CA ASP A 100 2.60 -14.84 -4.29
C ASP A 100 4.09 -14.59 -4.50
N GLN A 101 4.48 -14.03 -5.64
CA GLN A 101 5.85 -13.64 -5.93
C GLN A 101 6.23 -12.40 -5.10
N PHE A 102 5.38 -11.37 -5.04
CA PHE A 102 5.60 -10.20 -4.20
C PHE A 102 5.74 -10.55 -2.71
N SER A 103 4.99 -11.54 -2.22
CA SER A 103 5.04 -12.01 -0.83
C SER A 103 6.40 -12.59 -0.42
N LYS A 104 7.29 -12.88 -1.36
CA LYS A 104 8.67 -13.29 -1.08
C LYS A 104 9.56 -12.09 -0.71
N HIS A 105 9.23 -10.88 -1.17
CA HIS A 105 10.02 -9.66 -1.01
C HIS A 105 9.49 -8.72 0.08
N PHE A 106 8.24 -8.87 0.49
CA PHE A 106 7.58 -8.00 1.48
C PHE A 106 6.93 -8.80 2.62
N ASP A 107 6.81 -8.18 3.80
CA ASP A 107 6.21 -8.75 5.00
C ASP A 107 4.69 -8.53 5.07
N GLY A 108 4.20 -7.54 4.32
CA GLY A 108 2.78 -7.21 4.25
C GLY A 108 2.44 -6.36 3.03
N PHE A 109 1.13 -6.23 2.83
CA PHE A 109 0.51 -5.46 1.77
C PHE A 109 -0.38 -4.39 2.40
N SER A 110 -0.40 -3.19 1.81
CA SER A 110 -1.45 -2.21 2.05
C SER A 110 -2.12 -1.90 0.72
N ILE A 111 -3.39 -2.27 0.56
CA ILE A 111 -4.15 -1.96 -0.64
C ILE A 111 -4.30 -0.44 -0.74
N GLY A 112 -3.76 0.15 -1.80
CA GLY A 112 -3.98 1.56 -2.12
C GLY A 112 -5.19 1.68 -3.01
N SER A 113 -6.39 1.82 -2.42
CA SER A 113 -7.66 1.68 -3.15
C SER A 113 -7.83 2.70 -4.27
N ASN A 114 -7.29 3.91 -4.08
CA ASN A 114 -7.27 4.99 -5.05
C ASN A 114 -6.62 4.59 -6.38
N ASP A 115 -5.32 4.32 -6.35
CA ASP A 115 -4.54 3.96 -7.54
C ASP A 115 -4.97 2.59 -8.09
N LEU A 116 -5.35 1.64 -7.23
CA LEU A 116 -5.84 0.33 -7.66
C LEU A 116 -7.14 0.47 -8.46
N THR A 117 -8.07 1.32 -8.01
CA THR A 117 -9.32 1.60 -8.72
C THR A 117 -9.05 2.27 -10.06
N GLN A 118 -8.24 3.33 -10.05
CA GLN A 118 -7.85 4.07 -11.25
C GLN A 118 -7.22 3.15 -12.31
N LEU A 119 -6.31 2.26 -11.93
CA LEU A 119 -5.65 1.34 -12.85
C LEU A 119 -6.50 0.14 -13.24
N THR A 120 -7.46 -0.27 -12.41
CA THR A 120 -8.39 -1.36 -12.73
C THR A 120 -9.46 -0.90 -13.71
N LEU A 121 -10.00 0.31 -13.51
CA LEU A 121 -11.03 0.88 -14.37
C LEU A 121 -10.46 1.65 -15.58
N GLY A 122 -9.18 2.03 -15.53
CA GLY A 122 -8.56 2.85 -16.57
C GLY A 122 -9.05 4.31 -16.54
N VAL A 123 -9.36 4.84 -15.36
CA VAL A 123 -9.95 6.16 -15.16
C VAL A 123 -9.01 7.04 -14.35
N ASP A 124 -8.72 8.24 -14.86
CA ASP A 124 -8.05 9.28 -14.08
C ASP A 124 -9.08 10.00 -13.20
N ARG A 125 -8.96 9.82 -11.88
CA ARG A 125 -9.89 10.41 -10.90
C ARG A 125 -9.79 11.94 -10.82
N ASP A 126 -8.69 12.52 -11.29
CA ASP A 126 -8.48 13.97 -11.27
C ASP A 126 -8.95 14.61 -12.61
N SER A 127 -9.34 13.79 -13.59
CA SER A 127 -9.84 14.28 -14.87
C SER A 127 -11.27 14.78 -14.75
N GLU A 128 -11.49 16.07 -15.00
CA GLU A 128 -12.82 16.71 -15.04
C GLU A 128 -13.82 16.04 -15.99
N ILE A 129 -13.32 15.31 -17.01
CA ILE A 129 -14.15 14.66 -18.03
C ILE A 129 -14.63 13.26 -17.60
N VAL A 130 -13.77 12.41 -17.03
CA VAL A 130 -14.05 10.97 -16.81
C VAL A 130 -14.07 10.57 -15.33
N ALA A 131 -13.77 11.48 -14.39
CA ALA A 131 -13.76 11.17 -12.96
C ALA A 131 -15.11 10.64 -12.44
N PHE A 132 -16.22 10.87 -13.16
CA PHE A 132 -17.53 10.31 -12.81
C PHE A 132 -17.60 8.77 -12.90
N ASP A 133 -16.70 8.15 -13.66
CA ASP A 133 -16.59 6.68 -13.78
C ASP A 133 -15.67 6.07 -12.70
N PHE A 134 -15.06 6.89 -11.84
CA PHE A 134 -14.29 6.40 -10.70
C PHE A 134 -15.24 5.97 -9.57
N ASP A 135 -15.33 4.66 -9.30
CA ASP A 135 -16.08 4.13 -8.17
C ASP A 135 -15.34 2.97 -7.52
N GLU A 136 -14.92 3.15 -6.27
CA GLU A 136 -14.23 2.11 -5.49
C GLU A 136 -15.18 0.95 -5.10
N ARG A 137 -16.48 1.08 -5.35
CA ARG A 137 -17.52 0.07 -5.13
C ARG A 137 -17.83 -0.76 -6.37
N ASP A 138 -17.22 -0.44 -7.52
CA ASP A 138 -17.39 -1.23 -8.73
C ASP A 138 -17.06 -2.71 -8.46
N GLU A 139 -17.80 -3.62 -9.10
CA GLU A 139 -17.64 -5.06 -8.85
C GLU A 139 -16.27 -5.58 -9.31
N GLY A 140 -15.68 -5.01 -10.37
CA GLY A 140 -14.31 -5.31 -10.79
C GLY A 140 -13.27 -4.86 -9.76
N VAL A 141 -13.49 -3.70 -9.14
CA VAL A 141 -12.64 -3.18 -8.05
C VAL A 141 -12.77 -4.05 -6.80
N LYS A 142 -13.99 -4.41 -6.42
CA LYS A 142 -14.21 -5.33 -5.28
C LYS A 142 -13.57 -6.70 -5.52
N GLU A 143 -13.64 -7.21 -6.74
CA GLU A 143 -13.04 -8.49 -7.10
C GLU A 143 -11.51 -8.45 -7.05
N ILE A 144 -10.87 -7.39 -7.55
CA ILE A 144 -9.41 -7.28 -7.47
C ILE A 144 -8.93 -7.08 -6.03
N ILE A 145 -9.70 -6.36 -5.20
CA ILE A 145 -9.46 -6.26 -3.75
C ILE A 145 -9.59 -7.63 -3.07
N ARG A 146 -10.63 -8.41 -3.42
CA ARG A 146 -10.82 -9.77 -2.91
C ARG A 146 -9.61 -10.66 -3.19
N LEU A 147 -9.13 -10.64 -4.43
CA LEU A 147 -7.95 -11.40 -4.85
C LEU A 147 -6.68 -10.99 -4.08
N ALA A 148 -6.53 -9.70 -3.77
CA ALA A 148 -5.41 -9.18 -2.99
C ALA A 148 -5.46 -9.66 -1.53
N VAL A 149 -6.62 -9.55 -0.87
CA VAL A 149 -6.79 -9.97 0.54
C VAL A 149 -6.58 -11.49 0.68
N GLU A 150 -7.21 -12.29 -0.19
CA GLU A 150 -7.03 -13.74 -0.19
C GLU A 150 -5.59 -14.14 -0.52
N GLY A 151 -4.92 -13.36 -1.39
CA GLY A 151 -3.54 -13.58 -1.77
C GLY A 151 -2.52 -13.28 -0.70
N ALA A 152 -2.69 -12.20 0.03
CA ALA A 152 -1.87 -11.94 1.21
C ALA A 152 -2.08 -13.05 2.26
N LYS A 153 -3.35 -13.39 2.53
CA LYS A 153 -3.72 -14.42 3.52
C LYS A 153 -3.14 -15.80 3.20
N ARG A 154 -3.22 -16.27 1.95
CA ARG A 154 -2.66 -17.59 1.56
C ARG A 154 -1.14 -17.66 1.64
N ASN A 155 -0.46 -16.51 1.62
CA ASN A 155 0.99 -16.41 1.82
C ASN A 155 1.37 -16.08 3.28
N GLY A 156 0.40 -16.02 4.20
CA GLY A 156 0.66 -15.66 5.60
C GLY A 156 1.21 -14.24 5.76
N ARG A 157 0.81 -13.31 4.89
CA ARG A 157 1.21 -11.90 4.92
C ARG A 157 0.09 -11.02 5.42
N HIS A 158 0.45 -9.99 6.19
CA HIS A 158 -0.50 -8.96 6.62
C HIS A 158 -1.11 -8.27 5.40
N CYS A 159 -2.42 -8.03 5.42
CA CYS A 159 -3.11 -7.23 4.42
C CYS A 159 -3.91 -6.12 5.08
N GLY A 160 -3.49 -4.88 4.86
CA GLY A 160 -4.25 -3.68 5.19
C GLY A 160 -4.87 -3.03 3.96
N ILE A 161 -5.71 -2.04 4.18
CA ILE A 161 -6.14 -1.09 3.15
C ILE A 161 -5.92 0.34 3.65
N CYS A 162 -5.45 1.20 2.75
CA CYS A 162 -5.38 2.64 2.93
C CYS A 162 -6.17 3.31 1.80
N GLY A 163 -6.89 4.38 2.13
CA GLY A 163 -7.75 5.08 1.20
C GLY A 163 -9.01 5.61 1.87
N GLN A 164 -9.77 6.41 1.14
CA GLN A 164 -11.00 7.00 1.68
C GLN A 164 -12.18 6.05 1.57
N ALA A 165 -12.16 5.06 0.65
CA ALA A 165 -13.24 4.09 0.46
C ALA A 165 -13.85 3.53 1.76
N PRO A 166 -13.08 3.01 2.73
CA PRO A 166 -13.66 2.44 3.95
C PRO A 166 -14.18 3.51 4.93
N SER A 167 -13.74 4.76 4.79
CA SER A 167 -14.26 5.91 5.55
C SER A 167 -15.58 6.42 4.95
N ASP A 168 -15.65 6.48 3.62
CA ASP A 168 -16.78 7.07 2.88
C ASP A 168 -17.92 6.08 2.65
N TYR A 169 -17.58 4.79 2.49
CA TYR A 169 -18.52 3.72 2.14
C TYR A 169 -18.48 2.61 3.20
N PRO A 170 -19.37 2.65 4.21
CA PRO A 170 -19.44 1.62 5.24
C PRO A 170 -19.58 0.20 4.69
N GLU A 171 -20.26 0.03 3.56
CA GLU A 171 -20.41 -1.26 2.87
C GLU A 171 -19.08 -1.85 2.40
N ILE A 172 -18.10 -1.01 2.04
CA ILE A 172 -16.74 -1.46 1.69
C ILE A 172 -16.01 -1.93 2.94
N ALA A 173 -16.11 -1.20 4.05
CA ALA A 173 -15.55 -1.67 5.32
C ALA A 173 -16.15 -3.02 5.74
N GLU A 174 -17.47 -3.20 5.63
CA GLU A 174 -18.12 -4.48 5.91
C GLU A 174 -17.67 -5.61 4.97
N PHE A 175 -17.51 -5.31 3.67
CA PHE A 175 -17.01 -6.25 2.68
C PHE A 175 -15.59 -6.72 3.03
N LEU A 176 -14.67 -5.80 3.33
CA LEU A 176 -13.29 -6.10 3.71
C LEU A 176 -13.21 -6.94 4.99
N VAL A 177 -14.05 -6.63 5.98
CA VAL A 177 -14.16 -7.45 7.20
C VAL A 177 -14.61 -8.86 6.83
N ARG A 178 -15.64 -9.04 5.99
CA ARG A 178 -16.09 -10.38 5.55
C ARG A 178 -14.98 -11.18 4.87
N LEU A 179 -14.16 -10.53 4.04
CA LEU A 179 -12.97 -11.15 3.43
C LEU A 179 -11.90 -11.54 4.45
N GLY A 180 -11.86 -10.86 5.58
CA GLY A 180 -10.91 -11.11 6.66
C GLY A 180 -9.65 -10.28 6.54
N ILE A 181 -9.75 -9.03 6.08
CA ILE A 181 -8.64 -8.08 6.09
C ILE A 181 -8.04 -7.90 7.48
N ASP A 182 -6.75 -7.60 7.58
CA ASP A 182 -6.05 -7.49 8.87
C ASP A 182 -6.19 -6.11 9.51
N SER A 183 -6.15 -5.05 8.69
CA SER A 183 -6.30 -3.67 9.16
C SER A 183 -7.02 -2.78 8.15
N ILE A 184 -7.70 -1.74 8.65
CA ILE A 184 -8.32 -0.69 7.84
C ILE A 184 -7.81 0.66 8.37
N SER A 185 -7.10 1.41 7.54
CA SER A 185 -6.66 2.77 7.87
C SER A 185 -7.73 3.79 7.47
N LEU A 186 -8.15 4.61 8.43
CA LEU A 186 -9.28 5.54 8.29
C LEU A 186 -8.85 6.97 8.62
N ASN A 187 -9.66 7.93 8.16
CA ASN A 187 -9.53 9.31 8.64
C ASN A 187 -9.85 9.37 10.15
N PRO A 188 -9.13 10.18 10.95
CA PRO A 188 -9.31 10.22 12.41
C PRO A 188 -10.75 10.48 12.89
N ASP A 189 -11.54 11.24 12.13
CA ASP A 189 -12.93 11.59 12.42
C ASP A 189 -13.91 10.43 12.23
N THR A 190 -13.60 9.47 11.35
CA THR A 190 -14.47 8.30 11.08
C THR A 190 -14.13 7.06 11.91
N VAL A 191 -12.94 7.02 12.54
CA VAL A 191 -12.43 5.85 13.29
C VAL A 191 -13.46 5.29 14.27
N LEU A 192 -14.04 6.12 15.13
CA LEU A 192 -14.97 5.64 16.18
C LEU A 192 -16.26 5.07 15.61
N GLN A 193 -16.81 5.71 14.58
CA GLN A 193 -18.05 5.28 13.95
C GLN A 193 -17.85 3.95 13.22
N THR A 194 -16.79 3.85 12.43
CA THR A 194 -16.46 2.64 11.66
C THR A 194 -16.09 1.49 12.59
N THR A 195 -15.32 1.73 13.65
CA THR A 195 -14.97 0.70 14.63
C THR A 195 -16.21 0.07 15.26
N ARG A 196 -17.20 0.87 15.68
CA ARG A 196 -18.46 0.35 16.26
C ARG A 196 -19.19 -0.56 15.27
N ARG A 197 -19.31 -0.13 14.01
CA ARG A 197 -19.94 -0.92 12.94
C ARG A 197 -19.22 -2.24 12.71
N ILE A 198 -17.88 -2.23 12.69
CA ILE A 198 -17.05 -3.42 12.50
C ILE A 198 -17.24 -4.39 13.67
N VAL A 199 -17.17 -3.90 14.92
CA VAL A 199 -17.38 -4.74 16.11
C VAL A 199 -18.75 -5.43 16.08
N ASP A 200 -19.81 -4.71 15.70
CA ASP A 200 -21.15 -5.29 15.59
C ASP A 200 -21.27 -6.28 14.41
N LEU A 201 -20.53 -6.06 13.33
CA LEU A 201 -20.43 -7.02 12.23
C LEU A 201 -19.67 -8.28 12.65
N GLU A 202 -18.52 -8.15 13.30
CA GLU A 202 -17.70 -9.28 13.74
C GLU A 202 -18.45 -10.17 14.72
N LYS A 203 -19.21 -9.57 15.66
CA LYS A 203 -20.13 -10.30 16.54
C LYS A 203 -21.18 -11.09 15.76
N ARG A 204 -21.82 -10.48 14.76
CA ARG A 204 -22.82 -11.15 13.90
C ARG A 204 -22.21 -12.29 13.09
N LEU A 205 -20.94 -12.16 12.70
CA LEU A 205 -20.18 -13.21 12.00
C LEU A 205 -19.62 -14.28 12.94
N GLY A 206 -19.79 -14.14 14.27
CA GLY A 206 -19.26 -15.08 15.26
C GLY A 206 -17.74 -15.10 15.32
N ARG A 207 -17.06 -14.00 14.95
CA ARG A 207 -15.60 -13.92 15.02
C ARG A 207 -15.15 -13.62 16.43
N GLU A 208 -14.13 -14.35 16.87
CA GLU A 208 -13.44 -13.98 18.10
C GLU A 208 -12.61 -12.71 17.88
N PRO A 209 -12.49 -11.84 18.90
CA PRO A 209 -11.55 -10.72 18.84
C PRO A 209 -10.15 -11.23 18.50
N ARG A 210 -9.48 -10.61 17.52
CA ARG A 210 -8.07 -10.91 17.27
C ARG A 210 -7.27 -10.59 18.53
N GLN A 211 -6.38 -11.49 18.96
CA GLN A 211 -5.42 -11.18 20.01
C GLN A 211 -4.54 -10.04 19.51
N THR A 212 -4.44 -8.98 20.32
CA THR A 212 -3.50 -7.88 20.06
C THR A 212 -2.11 -8.34 20.49
N ASP A 213 -1.18 -8.41 19.55
CA ASP A 213 0.25 -8.55 19.83
C ASP A 213 0.82 -7.27 20.47
#